data_AF-A0AAD5E2K3-F1
#
_entry.id   AF-A0AAD5E2K3-F1
#
_cell.length_a   1.000
_cell.length_b   1.000
_cell.length_c   1.000
_cell.angle_alpha   90.00
_cell.angle_beta   90.00
_cell.angle_gamma   90.00
#
_symmetry.space_group_name_H-M   'P 1'
#
loop_
_entity.id
_entity.type
_entity.pdbx_description
1 polymer ?
#
loop_
_entity_poly.entity_id
_entity_poly.type
_entity_poly.pdbx_seq_one_letter_code
_entity_poly.pdbx_strand_id
1 'polypeptide(L)'
;MVASVPVSTLLSLSRYNLWAYKQLLDGLKSLPDKDYYGHAGLVFRSIHGTLNHVHAADVNWYCRLTNKYPESYTAMQSLWRANDCYSTKDSTESPWESFIKDRSELSGQVLKQAQDYIDFLSALDSDIEIPPMTFVTSGGVEFKDQDVGLTLLHVFNHATHHRGQITAGVTNLGYPPIDGLDYVYFLRLSKE
;
A
#
# COMPACT_ATOMS: atom_id res chain seq x y z
N MET A 1 15.45 -15.26 -18.29
CA MET A 1 15.18 -15.59 -16.88
C MET A 1 15.26 -14.30 -16.11
N VAL A 2 14.15 -13.87 -15.50
CA VAL A 2 14.24 -12.77 -14.52
C VAL A 2 14.88 -13.36 -13.28
N ALA A 3 15.92 -12.72 -12.76
CA ALA A 3 16.58 -13.19 -11.54
C ALA A 3 15.57 -13.19 -10.38
N SER A 4 15.59 -14.24 -9.56
CA SER A 4 14.78 -14.28 -8.34
C SER A 4 15.16 -13.16 -7.38
N VAL A 5 14.20 -12.75 -6.55
CA VAL A 5 14.38 -11.67 -5.56
C VAL A 5 14.64 -12.30 -4.19
N PRO A 6 15.82 -12.12 -3.58
CA PRO A 6 16.12 -12.68 -2.26
C PRO A 6 15.17 -12.16 -1.18
N VAL A 7 14.85 -13.00 -0.19
CA VAL A 7 14.02 -12.63 0.97
C VAL A 7 14.63 -11.46 1.73
N SER A 8 15.96 -11.38 1.83
CA SER A 8 16.66 -10.25 2.44
C SER A 8 16.36 -8.91 1.76
N THR A 9 16.30 -8.88 0.43
CA THR A 9 15.92 -7.68 -0.35
C THR A 9 14.47 -7.29 -0.06
N LEU A 10 13.56 -8.27 -0.09
CA LEU A 10 12.13 -8.05 0.20
C LEU A 10 11.91 -7.56 1.63
N LEU A 11 12.62 -8.13 2.60
CA LEU A 11 12.55 -7.73 4.00
C LEU A 11 13.04 -6.30 4.20
N SER A 12 14.11 -5.90 3.49
CA SER A 12 14.59 -4.52 3.51
C SER A 12 13.56 -3.53 2.94
N LEU A 13 12.92 -3.88 1.82
CA LEU A 13 11.84 -3.09 1.23
C LEU A 13 10.59 -3.02 2.12
N SER A 14 10.24 -4.12 2.80
CA SER A 14 9.12 -4.16 3.74
C SER A 14 9.35 -3.25 4.95
N ARG A 15 10.55 -3.31 5.56
CA ARG A 15 10.96 -2.39 6.64
C ARG A 15 10.96 -0.94 6.21
N TYR A 16 11.45 -0.66 4.99
CA TYR A 16 11.38 0.65 4.39
C TYR A 16 9.93 1.15 4.25
N ASN A 17 9.02 0.31 3.74
CA ASN A 17 7.62 0.70 3.59
C ASN A 17 6.99 1.07 4.94
N LEU A 18 7.21 0.27 6.00
CA LEU A 18 6.72 0.61 7.33
C LEU A 18 7.27 1.95 7.83
N TRP A 19 8.58 2.16 7.70
CA TRP A 19 9.22 3.42 8.08
C TRP A 19 8.65 4.60 7.28
N ALA A 20 8.53 4.47 5.96
CA ALA A 20 8.01 5.52 5.10
C ALA A 20 6.53 5.83 5.38
N TYR A 21 5.71 4.82 5.71
CA TYR A 21 4.34 5.06 6.15
C TYR A 21 4.28 5.83 7.46
N LYS A 22 5.16 5.55 8.44
CA LYS A 22 5.21 6.35 9.69
C LYS A 22 5.50 7.81 9.40
N GLN A 23 6.53 8.09 8.58
CA GLN A 23 6.88 9.46 8.19
C GLN A 23 5.74 10.15 7.42
N LEU A 24 5.13 9.43 6.46
CA LEU A 24 4.01 9.96 5.68
C LEU A 24 2.81 10.29 6.58
N LEU A 25 2.37 9.34 7.41
CA LEU A 25 1.21 9.52 8.27
C LEU A 25 1.44 10.63 9.29
N ASP A 26 2.66 10.76 9.83
CA ASP A 26 3.03 11.88 10.70
C ASP A 26 2.95 13.23 9.97
N GLY A 27 3.50 13.33 8.76
CA GLY A 27 3.42 14.53 7.93
C GLY A 27 1.99 14.91 7.54
N LEU A 28 1.10 13.92 7.43
CA LEU A 28 -0.31 14.18 7.14
C LEU A 28 -1.05 14.75 8.35
N LYS A 29 -0.68 14.45 9.61
CA LYS A 29 -1.45 14.78 10.83
C LYS A 29 -1.91 16.25 10.93
N SER A 30 -1.10 17.19 10.44
CA SER A 30 -1.42 18.62 10.48
C SER A 30 -2.39 19.09 9.40
N LEU A 31 -2.70 18.26 8.40
CA LEU A 31 -3.66 18.60 7.36
C LEU A 31 -5.08 18.69 7.92
N PRO A 32 -5.80 19.79 7.67
CA PRO A 32 -7.23 19.89 7.96
C PRO A 32 -8.02 18.78 7.26
N ASP A 33 -9.06 18.28 7.93
CA ASP A 33 -9.91 17.22 7.38
C ASP A 33 -10.51 17.59 6.02
N LYS A 34 -10.87 18.86 5.83
CA LYS A 34 -11.35 19.37 4.54
C LYS A 34 -10.41 19.02 3.38
N ASP A 35 -9.10 19.09 3.60
CA ASP A 35 -8.09 18.86 2.55
C ASP A 35 -7.65 17.40 2.51
N TYR A 36 -7.62 16.70 3.66
CA TYR A 36 -7.31 15.27 3.72
C TYR A 36 -8.38 14.40 3.02
N TYR A 37 -9.66 14.70 3.25
CA TYR A 37 -10.79 14.04 2.61
C TYR A 37 -11.23 14.72 1.31
N GLY A 38 -10.74 15.93 1.03
CA GLY A 38 -11.08 16.71 -0.15
C GLY A 38 -10.40 16.23 -1.43
N HIS A 39 -10.84 16.78 -2.57
CA HIS A 39 -10.25 16.46 -3.86
C HIS A 39 -8.80 17.00 -3.97
N ALA A 40 -7.83 16.10 -3.96
CA ALA A 40 -6.39 16.38 -3.98
C ALA A 40 -5.77 16.28 -5.38
N GLY A 41 -6.59 16.11 -6.44
CA GLY A 41 -6.09 15.94 -7.82
C GLY A 41 -5.53 14.55 -8.08
N LEU A 42 -5.91 13.56 -7.27
CA LEU A 42 -5.40 12.19 -7.32
C LEU A 42 -6.37 11.26 -8.04
N VAL A 43 -5.86 10.13 -8.54
CA VAL A 43 -6.67 9.12 -9.24
C VAL A 43 -7.73 8.47 -8.36
N PHE A 44 -7.61 8.57 -7.03
CA PHE A 44 -8.61 8.15 -6.04
C PHE A 44 -9.22 9.33 -5.30
N ARG A 45 -9.28 10.49 -5.99
CA ARG A 45 -9.79 11.79 -5.52
C ARG A 45 -8.96 12.44 -4.43
N SER A 46 -8.94 11.86 -3.24
CA SER A 46 -8.41 12.42 -2.00
C SER A 46 -7.16 11.68 -1.51
N ILE A 47 -6.48 12.27 -0.53
CA ILE A 47 -5.40 11.60 0.19
C ILE A 47 -5.94 10.36 0.90
N HIS A 48 -7.12 10.49 1.53
CA HIS A 48 -7.78 9.39 2.22
C HIS A 48 -8.16 8.22 1.29
N GLY A 49 -8.77 8.52 0.14
CA GLY A 49 -9.09 7.52 -0.87
C GLY A 49 -7.84 6.80 -1.39
N THR A 50 -6.75 7.54 -1.59
CA THR A 50 -5.48 6.96 -2.02
C THR A 50 -4.87 6.03 -0.95
N LEU A 51 -4.89 6.41 0.33
CA LEU A 51 -4.44 5.53 1.42
C LEU A 51 -5.30 4.27 1.54
N ASN A 52 -6.63 4.38 1.39
CA ASN A 52 -7.53 3.23 1.39
C ASN A 52 -7.25 2.27 0.22
N HIS A 53 -7.01 2.78 -0.99
CA HIS A 53 -6.64 1.94 -2.14
C HIS A 53 -5.35 1.15 -1.87
N VAL A 54 -4.31 1.82 -1.39
CA VAL A 54 -3.03 1.16 -1.13
C VAL A 54 -3.17 0.11 -0.03
N HIS A 55 -3.84 0.46 1.08
CA HIS A 55 -4.12 -0.49 2.16
C HIS A 55 -4.89 -1.71 1.67
N ALA A 56 -5.97 -1.49 0.92
CA ALA A 56 -6.75 -2.57 0.35
C ALA A 56 -5.90 -3.46 -0.58
N ALA A 57 -5.03 -2.86 -1.41
CA ALA A 57 -4.16 -3.60 -2.31
C ALA A 57 -3.14 -4.46 -1.52
N ASP A 58 -2.56 -3.91 -0.46
CA ASP A 58 -1.62 -4.59 0.43
C ASP A 58 -2.31 -5.77 1.14
N VAL A 59 -3.51 -5.57 1.69
CA VAL A 59 -4.35 -6.62 2.30
C VAL A 59 -4.68 -7.69 1.27
N ASN A 60 -5.09 -7.32 0.05
CA ASN A 60 -5.48 -8.27 -0.98
C ASN A 60 -4.33 -9.21 -1.37
N TRP A 61 -3.13 -8.66 -1.58
CA TRP A 61 -1.95 -9.47 -1.87
C TRP A 61 -1.53 -10.33 -0.67
N TYR A 62 -1.62 -9.79 0.55
CA TYR A 62 -1.29 -10.56 1.76
C TYR A 62 -2.26 -11.74 1.97
N CYS A 63 -3.54 -11.57 1.68
CA CYS A 63 -4.52 -12.66 1.73
C CYS A 63 -4.18 -13.78 0.74
N ARG A 64 -3.76 -13.41 -0.48
CA ARG A 64 -3.32 -14.38 -1.51
C ARG A 64 -2.05 -15.12 -1.09
N LEU A 65 -1.08 -14.38 -0.56
CA LEU A 65 0.20 -14.91 -0.09
C LEU A 65 0.01 -15.92 1.05
N THR A 66 -0.89 -15.63 1.98
CA THR A 66 -1.12 -16.45 3.17
C THR A 66 -2.26 -17.46 3.03
N ASN A 67 -3.03 -17.37 1.93
CA ASN A 67 -4.28 -18.08 1.72
C ASN A 67 -5.28 -17.92 2.88
N LYS A 68 -5.29 -16.73 3.51
CA LYS A 68 -6.19 -16.38 4.62
C LYS A 68 -7.01 -15.16 4.23
N TYR A 69 -8.33 -15.33 4.19
CA TYR A 69 -9.26 -14.30 3.74
C TYR A 69 -10.19 -13.91 4.90
N PRO A 70 -10.05 -12.69 5.48
CA PRO A 70 -10.94 -12.23 6.53
C PRO A 70 -12.35 -11.97 5.98
N GLU A 71 -13.35 -11.85 6.87
CA GLU A 71 -14.73 -11.57 6.47
C GLU A 71 -14.88 -10.26 5.67
N SER A 72 -14.05 -9.27 5.98
CA SER A 72 -14.00 -7.99 5.27
C SER A 72 -13.48 -8.08 3.83
N TYR A 73 -12.90 -9.22 3.44
CA TYR A 73 -12.26 -9.41 2.12
C TYR A 73 -13.23 -9.22 0.96
N THR A 74 -14.45 -9.75 1.06
CA THR A 74 -15.46 -9.65 0.00
C THR A 74 -15.92 -8.21 -0.20
N ALA A 75 -16.12 -7.47 0.90
CA ALA A 75 -16.51 -6.06 0.85
C ALA A 75 -15.38 -5.19 0.28
N MET A 76 -14.13 -5.50 0.61
CA MET A 76 -12.97 -4.83 0.02
C MET A 76 -12.84 -5.12 -1.49
N GLN A 77 -13.05 -6.37 -1.92
CA GLN A 77 -12.96 -6.73 -3.34
C GLN A 77 -13.99 -6.01 -4.23
N SER A 78 -15.15 -5.64 -3.70
CA SER A 78 -16.18 -4.96 -4.49
C SER A 78 -15.73 -3.56 -4.93
N LEU A 79 -14.77 -2.93 -4.25
CA LEU A 79 -14.21 -1.62 -4.61
C LEU A 79 -13.55 -1.63 -5.99
N TRP A 80 -12.81 -2.70 -6.34
CA TRP A 80 -12.23 -2.85 -7.68
C TRP A 80 -13.26 -3.17 -8.77
N ARG A 81 -14.44 -3.63 -8.38
CA ARG A 81 -15.55 -3.92 -9.30
C ARG A 81 -16.52 -2.75 -9.45
N ALA A 82 -16.31 -1.67 -8.69
CA ALA A 82 -17.07 -0.45 -8.84
C ALA A 82 -16.72 0.22 -10.18
N ASN A 83 -17.74 0.71 -10.89
CA ASN A 83 -17.58 1.34 -12.21
C ASN A 83 -16.83 2.68 -12.17
N ASP A 84 -16.57 3.19 -10.97
CA ASP A 84 -16.02 4.51 -10.63
C ASP A 84 -14.80 4.41 -9.70
N CYS A 85 -14.04 3.32 -9.78
CA CYS A 85 -12.83 3.12 -8.97
C CYS A 85 -11.72 4.17 -9.22
N TYR A 86 -11.84 4.97 -10.28
CA TYR A 86 -10.96 6.10 -10.57
C TYR A 86 -11.75 7.40 -10.67
N SER A 87 -11.16 8.46 -10.11
CA SER A 87 -11.73 9.80 -10.10
C SER A 87 -11.22 10.64 -11.26
N THR A 88 -12.04 11.59 -11.69
CA THR A 88 -11.68 12.66 -12.61
C THR A 88 -11.64 13.98 -11.84
N LYS A 89 -11.22 15.07 -12.49
CA LYS A 89 -11.19 16.41 -11.90
C LYS A 89 -12.55 16.89 -11.35
N ASP A 90 -13.65 16.32 -11.87
CA ASP A 90 -15.02 16.71 -11.54
C ASP A 90 -15.66 15.77 -10.50
N SER A 91 -14.93 14.74 -10.04
CA SER A 91 -15.44 13.77 -9.08
C SER A 91 -15.68 14.40 -7.71
N THR A 92 -16.88 14.21 -7.16
CA THR A 92 -17.27 14.71 -5.84
C THR A 92 -17.23 13.67 -4.74
N GLU A 93 -16.93 12.41 -5.07
CA GLU A 93 -16.73 11.29 -4.14
C GLU A 93 -15.88 10.20 -4.80
N SER A 94 -15.40 9.26 -3.99
CA SER A 94 -14.72 8.06 -4.46
C SER A 94 -15.12 6.85 -3.59
N PRO A 95 -15.35 5.66 -4.18
CA PRO A 95 -15.67 4.44 -3.40
C PRO A 95 -14.63 4.14 -2.32
N TRP A 96 -13.36 4.45 -2.58
CA TRP A 96 -12.25 4.22 -1.65
C TRP A 96 -12.39 5.00 -0.34
N GLU A 97 -13.06 6.16 -0.35
CA GLU A 97 -13.28 7.00 0.83
C GLU A 97 -14.27 6.35 1.82
N SER A 98 -15.03 5.36 1.36
CA SER A 98 -16.01 4.66 2.18
C SER A 98 -15.52 3.33 2.75
N PHE A 99 -14.32 2.86 2.38
CA PHE A 99 -13.80 1.56 2.83
C PHE A 99 -13.52 1.56 4.34
N ILE A 100 -12.53 2.34 4.77
CA ILE A 100 -12.29 2.68 6.17
C ILE A 100 -12.43 4.20 6.28
N LYS A 101 -13.51 4.66 6.89
CA LYS A 101 -13.87 6.09 6.93
C LYS A 101 -13.05 6.88 7.96
N ASP A 102 -12.71 6.25 9.07
CA ASP A 102 -11.97 6.91 10.13
C ASP A 102 -10.48 6.99 9.77
N ARG A 103 -9.96 8.21 9.77
CA ARG A 103 -8.56 8.50 9.45
C ARG A 103 -7.58 7.80 10.40
N SER A 104 -7.88 7.74 11.69
CA SER A 104 -7.00 7.12 12.68
C SER A 104 -7.01 5.60 12.54
N GLU A 105 -8.18 5.02 12.31
CA GLU A 105 -8.36 3.60 12.03
C GLU A 105 -7.56 3.20 10.78
N LEU A 106 -7.73 3.91 9.66
CA LEU A 106 -6.98 3.64 8.43
C LEU A 106 -5.46 3.74 8.65
N SER A 107 -5.01 4.77 9.37
CA SER A 107 -3.59 4.95 9.69
C SER A 107 -3.04 3.76 10.49
N GLY A 108 -3.79 3.29 11.48
CA GLY A 108 -3.45 2.11 12.27
C GLY A 108 -3.40 0.84 11.44
N GLN A 109 -4.39 0.64 10.56
CA GLN A 109 -4.46 -0.54 9.70
C GLN A 109 -3.33 -0.58 8.65
N VAL A 110 -2.96 0.54 8.05
CA VAL A 110 -1.82 0.65 7.12
C VAL A 110 -0.52 0.24 7.82
N LEU A 111 -0.26 0.78 9.02
CA LEU A 111 0.94 0.45 9.78
C LEU A 111 0.96 -1.03 10.22
N LYS A 112 -0.20 -1.55 10.63
CA LYS A 112 -0.34 -2.97 10.97
C LYS A 112 -0.05 -3.87 9.77
N GLN A 113 -0.65 -3.58 8.62
CA GLN A 113 -0.45 -4.38 7.41
C GLN A 113 1.01 -4.34 6.93
N ALA A 114 1.68 -3.19 7.03
CA ALA A 114 3.10 -3.09 6.74
C ALA A 114 3.96 -3.93 7.71
N GLN A 115 3.60 -3.99 9.00
CA GLN A 115 4.26 -4.86 9.98
C GLN A 115 4.00 -6.35 9.69
N ASP A 116 2.79 -6.74 9.29
CA ASP A 116 2.44 -8.13 8.97
C ASP A 116 3.37 -8.69 7.85
N TYR A 117 3.74 -7.88 6.85
CA TYR A 117 4.72 -8.27 5.83
C TYR A 117 6.13 -8.49 6.40
N ILE A 118 6.57 -7.65 7.35
CA ILE A 118 7.88 -7.81 8.01
C ILE A 118 7.88 -9.12 8.80
N ASP A 119 6.82 -9.39 9.54
CA ASP A 119 6.69 -10.60 10.37
C ASP A 119 6.68 -11.85 9.49
N PHE A 120 5.91 -11.84 8.40
CA PHE A 120 5.89 -12.93 7.41
C PHE A 120 7.29 -13.19 6.83
N LEU A 121 7.96 -12.16 6.31
CA LEU A 121 9.26 -12.31 5.67
C LEU A 121 10.38 -12.67 6.66
N SER A 122 10.29 -12.19 7.90
CA SER A 122 11.27 -12.53 8.95
C SER A 122 11.15 -13.97 9.44
N ALA A 123 10.02 -14.64 9.20
CA ALA A 123 9.82 -16.05 9.51
C ALA A 123 10.39 -16.99 8.42
N LEU A 124 10.80 -16.45 7.27
CA LEU A 124 11.42 -17.20 6.18
C LEU A 124 12.94 -17.16 6.32
N ASP A 125 13.61 -18.20 5.81
CA ASP A 125 15.06 -18.19 5.63
C ASP A 125 15.45 -17.16 4.54
N SER A 126 16.47 -16.35 4.80
CA SER A 126 16.84 -15.20 3.96
C SER A 126 17.34 -15.58 2.57
N ASP A 127 17.82 -16.82 2.40
CA ASP A 127 18.44 -17.31 1.17
C ASP A 127 17.50 -18.24 0.36
N ILE A 128 16.28 -18.47 0.84
CA ILE A 128 15.30 -19.32 0.17
C ILE A 128 14.37 -18.47 -0.72
N GLU A 129 14.05 -18.99 -1.91
CA GLU A 129 12.99 -18.43 -2.75
C GLU A 129 11.60 -18.72 -2.16
N ILE A 130 10.73 -17.71 -2.18
CA ILE A 130 9.35 -17.89 -1.72
C ILE A 130 8.65 -18.87 -2.69
N PRO A 131 8.04 -19.96 -2.18
CA PRO A 131 7.46 -20.99 -3.04
C PRO A 131 6.29 -20.42 -3.88
N PRO A 132 5.99 -21.05 -5.03
CA PRO A 132 4.84 -20.66 -5.86
C PRO A 132 3.53 -20.58 -5.06
N MET A 133 2.70 -19.58 -5.35
CA MET A 133 1.37 -19.42 -4.75
C MET A 133 0.26 -19.63 -5.77
N THR A 134 -0.86 -20.20 -5.34
CA THR A 134 -2.08 -20.29 -6.15
C THR A 134 -3.15 -19.39 -5.53
N PHE A 135 -3.81 -18.57 -6.34
CA PHE A 135 -4.90 -17.71 -5.91
C PHE A 135 -5.91 -17.47 -7.03
N VAL A 136 -7.06 -16.90 -6.69
CA VAL A 136 -8.06 -16.43 -7.66
C VAL A 136 -7.82 -14.94 -7.92
N THR A 137 -7.56 -14.60 -9.18
CA THR A 137 -7.40 -13.21 -9.64
C THR A 137 -8.66 -12.39 -9.37
N SER A 138 -8.55 -11.06 -9.37
CA SER A 138 -9.72 -10.19 -9.19
C SER A 138 -10.80 -10.39 -10.27
N GLY A 139 -10.42 -10.90 -11.44
CA GLY A 139 -11.32 -11.30 -12.52
C GLY A 139 -11.93 -12.71 -12.39
N GLY A 140 -11.68 -13.42 -11.29
CA GLY A 140 -12.26 -14.74 -11.01
C GLY A 140 -11.54 -15.94 -11.63
N VAL A 141 -10.35 -15.74 -12.19
CA VAL A 141 -9.55 -16.80 -12.82
C VAL A 141 -8.54 -17.36 -11.83
N GLU A 142 -8.45 -18.68 -11.70
CA GLU A 142 -7.40 -19.35 -10.94
C GLU A 142 -6.03 -19.11 -11.60
N PHE A 143 -5.05 -18.71 -10.80
CA PHE A 143 -3.71 -18.39 -11.26
C PHE A 143 -2.67 -18.98 -10.31
N LYS A 144 -1.64 -19.59 -10.89
CA LYS A 144 -0.47 -20.08 -10.17
C LYS A 144 0.72 -19.18 -10.48
N ASP A 145 1.10 -18.38 -9.51
CA ASP A 145 2.27 -17.51 -9.58
C ASP A 145 3.53 -18.30 -9.27
N GLN A 146 4.45 -18.36 -10.23
CA GLN A 146 5.74 -19.04 -10.08
C GLN A 146 6.81 -18.10 -9.51
N ASP A 147 6.59 -16.78 -9.53
CA ASP A 147 7.58 -15.75 -9.24
C ASP A 147 7.14 -14.85 -8.08
N VAL A 148 6.77 -15.45 -6.94
CA VAL A 148 6.19 -14.74 -5.79
C VAL A 148 7.07 -13.60 -5.28
N GLY A 149 8.40 -13.76 -5.36
CA GLY A 149 9.34 -12.68 -5.03
C GLY A 149 9.20 -11.44 -5.91
N LEU A 150 8.95 -11.59 -7.21
CA LEU A 150 8.68 -10.47 -8.12
C LEU A 150 7.31 -9.85 -7.84
N THR A 151 6.32 -10.66 -7.46
CA THR A 151 5.02 -10.16 -7.03
C THR A 151 5.14 -9.31 -5.76
N LEU A 152 5.93 -9.73 -4.77
CA LEU A 152 6.17 -8.90 -3.57
C LEU A 152 6.99 -7.64 -3.88
N LEU A 153 7.95 -7.70 -4.80
CA LEU A 153 8.62 -6.51 -5.30
C LEU A 153 7.61 -5.53 -5.93
N HIS A 154 6.65 -6.02 -6.72
CA HIS A 154 5.55 -5.20 -7.25
C HIS A 154 4.73 -4.57 -6.12
N VAL A 155 4.35 -5.32 -5.09
CA VAL A 155 3.58 -4.79 -3.94
C VAL A 155 4.32 -3.61 -3.29
N PHE A 156 5.60 -3.78 -2.97
CA PHE A 156 6.40 -2.75 -2.33
C PHE A 156 6.66 -1.53 -3.23
N ASN A 157 6.79 -1.74 -4.54
CA ASN A 157 6.92 -0.65 -5.51
C ASN A 157 5.58 0.09 -5.71
N HIS A 158 4.45 -0.61 -5.70
CA HIS A 158 3.11 -0.03 -5.78
C HIS A 158 2.83 0.89 -4.57
N ALA A 159 3.20 0.46 -3.36
CA ALA A 159 3.15 1.30 -2.18
C ALA A 159 4.00 2.59 -2.34
N THR A 160 5.21 2.47 -2.88
CA THR A 160 6.09 3.62 -3.17
C THR A 160 5.45 4.58 -4.18
N HIS A 161 4.88 4.06 -5.26
CA HIS A 161 4.19 4.85 -6.28
C HIS A 161 3.07 5.71 -5.68
N HIS A 162 2.19 5.12 -4.87
CA HIS A 162 1.05 5.83 -4.31
C HIS A 162 1.42 6.75 -3.14
N ARG A 163 2.47 6.47 -2.37
CA ARG A 163 3.01 7.47 -1.45
C ARG A 163 3.50 8.70 -2.21
N GLY A 164 4.16 8.52 -3.36
CA GLY A 164 4.55 9.62 -4.24
C GLY A 164 3.36 10.42 -4.79
N GLN A 165 2.24 9.74 -5.11
CA GLN A 165 1.00 10.44 -5.47
C GLN A 165 0.47 11.28 -4.31
N ILE A 166 0.45 10.74 -3.09
CA ILE A 166 -0.01 11.47 -1.90
C ILE A 166 0.84 12.72 -1.67
N THR A 167 2.17 12.62 -1.69
CA THR A 167 3.05 13.79 -1.46
C THR A 167 2.89 14.86 -2.54
N ALA A 168 2.69 14.46 -3.79
CA ALA A 168 2.33 15.36 -4.88
C ALA A 168 0.95 16.04 -4.64
N GLY A 169 -0.04 15.29 -4.19
CA GLY A 169 -1.37 15.81 -3.83
C GLY A 169 -1.31 16.84 -2.70
N VAL A 170 -0.53 16.57 -1.65
CA VAL A 170 -0.28 17.53 -0.56
C VAL A 170 0.32 18.83 -1.09
N THR A 171 1.30 18.73 -1.99
CA THR A 171 1.93 19.90 -2.62
C THR A 171 0.94 20.68 -3.48
N ASN A 172 0.08 19.99 -4.25
CA ASN A 172 -0.96 20.61 -5.07
C ASN A 172 -2.01 21.35 -4.25
N LEU A 173 -2.26 20.93 -3.02
CA LEU A 173 -3.14 21.61 -2.07
C LEU A 173 -2.50 22.86 -1.42
N GLY A 174 -1.23 23.16 -1.75
CA GLY A 174 -0.51 24.34 -1.26
C GLY A 174 0.27 24.13 0.03
N TYR A 175 0.39 22.88 0.51
CA TYR A 175 1.16 22.54 1.70
C TYR A 175 2.61 22.17 1.33
N PRO A 176 3.56 22.29 2.28
CA PRO A 176 4.91 21.78 2.08
C PRO A 176 4.90 20.29 1.72
N PRO A 177 5.81 19.83 0.85
CA PRO A 177 5.90 18.42 0.53
C PRO A 177 6.29 17.63 1.78
N ILE A 178 5.68 16.46 1.95
CA ILE A 178 6.19 15.47 2.91
C ILE A 178 7.42 14.84 2.25
N ASP A 179 8.60 15.24 2.73
CA ASP A 179 9.89 14.84 2.17
C ASP A 179 10.54 13.73 3.00
N GLY A 180 11.80 13.41 2.66
CA GLY A 180 12.59 12.44 3.42
C GLY A 180 12.08 11.00 3.32
N LEU A 181 11.27 10.66 2.31
CA LEU A 181 10.75 9.31 2.11
C LEU A 181 11.68 8.43 1.24
N ASP A 182 12.81 8.94 0.77
CA ASP A 182 13.71 8.18 -0.10
C ASP A 182 14.34 6.99 0.64
N TYR A 183 14.43 5.85 -0.05
CA TYR A 183 15.01 4.63 0.49
C TYR A 183 16.45 4.81 1.03
N VAL A 184 17.23 5.73 0.42
CA VAL A 184 18.59 6.02 0.87
C VAL A 184 18.66 6.62 2.28
N TYR A 185 17.64 7.39 2.70
CA TYR A 185 17.59 7.93 4.06
C TYR A 185 17.33 6.81 5.07
N PHE A 186 16.39 5.91 4.77
CA PHE A 186 16.15 4.72 5.58
C PHE A 186 17.42 3.87 5.77
N LEU A 187 18.17 3.60 4.68
CA LEU A 187 19.41 2.81 4.74
C LEU A 187 20.53 3.45 5.56
N ARG A 188 20.50 4.77 5.75
CA ARG A 188 21.49 5.50 6.55
C ARG A 188 21.15 5.44 8.04
N LEU A 189 19.86 5.46 8.39
CA LEU A 189 19.39 5.31 9.77
C LEU A 189 19.67 3.91 10.36
N SER A 190 19.72 2.87 9.53
CA SER A 190 19.96 1.50 9.99
C SER A 190 21.44 1.15 10.19
N LYS A 191 22.35 2.11 9.96
CA LYS A 191 23.81 1.93 10.11
C LYS A 191 24.39 2.69 11.31
N GLU A 192 23.55 3.41 12.03
CA GLU A 192 23.84 4.03 13.33
C GLU A 192 23.35 3.12 14.46
#